data_AF-A0A081BXJ1-F1
#
_entry.id   AF-A0A081BXJ1-F1
#
_cell.length_a   1.000
_cell.length_b   1.000
_cell.length_c   1.000
_cell.angle_alpha   90.00
_cell.angle_beta   90.00
_cell.angle_gamma   90.00
#
_symmetry.space_group_name_H-M   'P 1'
#
loop_
_entity.id
_entity.type
_entity.pdbx_description
1 polymer ?
#
loop_
_entity_poly.entity_id
_entity_poly.type
_entity_poly.pdbx_seq_one_letter_code
_entity_poly.pdbx_strand_id
1 'polypeptide(L)'
;MSKKQQEKKLLAQIKSRLQKRRQHSAQQQSSMPFPDMLSQPAFADIEAPEGFRVVSMTQGLIEFAQPLMEQLQADGVEDMNIGMNLAVQIWNFAIPKGPIQQTKDDIVEQICAALKLDETDTLDLFEHLLERKAYLFPEEIQPKNSMTMFMRKEVAYSIAKFDEAELALSTEAIPPDQEDQVILDQLRQLDSMVADGEEYDAWESVYFRVEEGCCQRYNEWLIAKGSPAKQCREFPFCIEIFLNFVYRYTARTLCSVEYLDLEDFFTDHVLRKVVIQPNDYVYWPPALRLFYQFLHEKGYLDNSQHFIKMFHEIEPEFLDILKKRY
;
A
#
# COMPACT_ATOMS: atom_id res chain seq x y z
N MET A 1 18.20 -1.15 32.86
CA MET A 1 18.45 -1.27 31.41
C MET A 1 18.02 0.03 30.75
N SER A 2 18.81 0.56 29.82
CA SER A 2 18.47 1.79 29.09
C SER A 2 17.22 1.57 28.22
N LYS A 3 16.35 2.57 28.03
CA LYS A 3 15.18 2.51 27.12
C LYS A 3 15.55 1.93 25.74
N LYS A 4 16.73 2.30 25.21
CA LYS A 4 17.29 1.78 23.96
C LYS A 4 17.54 0.27 23.96
N GLN A 5 17.87 -0.33 25.11
CA GLN A 5 18.09 -1.77 25.23
C GLN A 5 16.78 -2.56 25.34
N GLN A 6 15.71 -1.94 25.86
CA GLN A 6 14.38 -2.55 25.91
C GLN A 6 13.73 -2.54 24.53
N GLU A 7 13.81 -1.43 23.79
CA GLU A 7 13.35 -1.34 22.39
C GLU A 7 14.04 -2.38 21.50
N LYS A 8 15.37 -2.48 21.58
CA LYS A 8 16.14 -3.43 20.76
C LYS A 8 15.81 -4.90 21.07
N LYS A 9 15.46 -5.20 22.32
CA LYS A 9 15.07 -6.55 22.76
C LYS A 9 13.63 -6.90 22.36
N LEU A 10 12.73 -5.91 22.39
CA LEU A 10 11.36 -6.04 21.91
C LEU A 10 11.34 -6.30 20.40
N LEU A 11 12.06 -5.48 19.62
CA LEU A 11 12.22 -5.65 18.16
C LEU A 11 12.80 -7.03 17.80
N ALA A 12 13.82 -7.50 18.52
CA ALA A 12 14.40 -8.82 18.27
C ALA A 12 13.44 -9.98 18.59
N GLN A 13 12.66 -9.88 19.67
CA GLN A 13 11.64 -10.89 19.99
C GLN A 13 10.52 -10.90 18.96
N ILE A 14 10.12 -9.73 18.48
CA ILE A 14 9.06 -9.56 17.48
C ILE A 14 9.49 -10.11 16.12
N LYS A 15 10.69 -9.76 15.62
CA LYS A 15 11.27 -10.34 14.39
C LYS A 15 11.30 -11.87 14.42
N SER A 16 11.66 -12.46 15.57
CA SER A 16 11.67 -13.92 15.73
C SER A 16 10.28 -14.56 15.68
N ARG A 17 9.23 -13.84 16.07
CA ARG A 17 7.84 -14.32 16.07
C ARG A 17 7.20 -14.15 14.69
N LEU A 18 7.46 -13.03 14.00
CA LEU A 18 7.05 -12.81 12.62
C LEU A 18 7.64 -13.86 11.68
N GLN A 19 8.93 -14.18 11.83
CA GLN A 19 9.61 -15.21 11.03
C GLN A 19 9.00 -16.60 11.26
N LYS A 20 8.54 -16.91 12.48
CA LYS A 20 7.84 -18.17 12.80
C LYS A 20 6.39 -18.20 12.30
N ARG A 21 5.69 -17.06 12.29
CA ARG A 21 4.33 -16.96 11.73
C ARG A 21 4.29 -17.09 10.22
N ARG A 22 5.24 -16.46 9.51
CA ARG A 22 5.41 -16.59 8.05
C ARG A 22 5.67 -18.05 7.62
N GLN A 23 6.28 -18.85 8.49
CA GLN A 23 6.45 -20.30 8.28
C GLN A 23 5.17 -21.11 8.49
N HIS A 24 4.25 -20.65 9.35
CA HIS A 24 2.99 -21.36 9.65
C HIS A 24 1.85 -21.03 8.68
N SER A 25 1.74 -19.79 8.19
CA SER A 25 0.75 -19.44 7.15
C SER A 25 1.04 -20.14 5.81
N ALA A 26 2.30 -20.49 5.55
CA ALA A 26 2.75 -21.23 4.36
C ALA A 26 2.21 -22.67 4.27
N GLN A 27 1.74 -23.26 5.37
CA GLN A 27 1.15 -24.62 5.37
C GLN A 27 -0.34 -24.65 5.01
N GLN A 28 -1.03 -23.51 5.01
CA GLN A 28 -2.46 -23.42 4.68
C GLN A 28 -2.74 -22.91 3.25
N GLN A 29 -1.72 -22.44 2.52
CA GLN A 29 -1.88 -22.01 1.12
C GLN A 29 -1.54 -23.17 0.16
N SER A 30 -2.56 -23.73 -0.49
CA SER A 30 -2.35 -24.67 -1.60
C SER A 30 -1.84 -23.95 -2.85
N SER A 31 -0.74 -24.47 -3.41
CA SER A 31 -0.33 -24.41 -4.82
C SER A 31 -0.57 -23.11 -5.60
N MET A 32 0.07 -22.01 -5.18
CA MET A 32 0.39 -20.91 -6.11
C MET A 32 1.87 -21.00 -6.52
N PRO A 33 2.23 -20.87 -7.81
CA PRO A 33 3.58 -21.04 -8.30
C PRO A 33 4.36 -19.72 -8.18
N PHE A 34 4.45 -19.17 -6.96
CA PHE A 34 5.35 -18.05 -6.69
C PHE A 34 6.56 -18.58 -5.92
N PRO A 35 7.78 -18.44 -6.46
CA PRO A 35 8.98 -18.93 -5.80
C PRO A 35 9.17 -18.17 -4.49
N ASP A 36 9.21 -18.93 -3.39
CA ASP A 36 9.84 -18.64 -2.09
C ASP A 36 10.02 -17.15 -1.71
N MET A 37 8.92 -16.37 -1.73
CA MET A 37 8.89 -14.98 -1.21
C MET A 37 9.09 -14.93 0.32
N LEU A 38 9.13 -16.10 0.98
CA LEU A 38 8.94 -16.29 2.42
C LEU A 38 10.23 -16.13 3.26
N SER A 39 11.38 -15.93 2.62
CA SER A 39 12.67 -15.71 3.29
C SER A 39 13.12 -14.24 3.31
N GLN A 40 12.32 -13.32 2.78
CA GLN A 40 12.71 -11.92 2.69
C GLN A 40 12.37 -11.13 3.97
N PRO A 41 13.26 -10.23 4.42
CA PRO A 41 12.97 -9.32 5.54
C PRO A 41 11.76 -8.45 5.22
N ALA A 42 11.02 -8.01 6.26
CA ALA A 42 9.95 -7.03 6.08
C ALA A 42 10.50 -5.76 5.40
N PHE A 43 9.66 -5.08 4.64
CA PHE A 43 10.09 -3.92 3.87
C PHE A 43 10.64 -2.75 4.71
N ALA A 44 10.23 -2.64 5.98
CA ALA A 44 10.81 -1.72 6.96
C ALA A 44 12.16 -2.16 7.53
N ASP A 45 12.50 -3.45 7.43
CA ASP A 45 13.74 -4.04 7.96
C ASP A 45 14.92 -3.96 7.00
N ILE A 46 14.68 -3.58 5.75
CA ILE A 46 15.71 -3.43 4.73
C ILE A 46 16.36 -2.05 4.92
N GLU A 47 17.62 -2.05 5.37
CA GLU A 47 18.40 -0.82 5.49
C GLU A 47 18.94 -0.39 4.12
N ALA A 48 18.55 0.80 3.68
CA ALA A 48 19.11 1.43 2.47
C ALA A 48 20.40 2.20 2.81
N PRO A 49 21.35 2.31 1.86
CA PRO A 49 22.48 3.22 1.98
C PRO A 49 22.05 4.67 2.22
N GLU A 50 22.93 5.47 2.82
CA GLU A 50 22.68 6.90 3.06
C GLU A 50 22.33 7.63 1.75
N GLY A 51 21.26 8.45 1.80
CA GLY A 51 20.73 9.15 0.63
C GLY A 51 19.79 8.31 -0.24
N PHE A 52 19.50 7.06 0.13
CA PHE A 52 18.58 6.18 -0.57
C PHE A 52 17.43 5.70 0.33
N ARG A 53 16.35 5.26 -0.30
CA ARG A 53 15.22 4.57 0.32
C ARG A 53 14.96 3.27 -0.41
N VAL A 54 14.39 2.30 0.31
CA VAL A 54 13.94 1.06 -0.31
C VAL A 54 12.65 1.36 -1.09
N VAL A 55 12.46 0.72 -2.24
CA VAL A 55 11.21 0.73 -3.00
C VAL A 55 10.96 -0.66 -3.58
N SER A 56 9.70 -1.01 -3.87
CA SER A 56 9.39 -2.20 -4.65
C SER A 56 9.72 -1.92 -6.12
N MET A 57 9.87 -2.96 -6.94
CA MET A 57 10.06 -2.77 -8.38
C MET A 57 8.95 -1.91 -9.00
N THR A 58 7.69 -2.15 -8.59
CA THR A 58 6.54 -1.38 -9.06
C THR A 58 6.59 0.08 -8.62
N GLN A 59 6.94 0.35 -7.36
CA GLN A 59 7.14 1.73 -6.88
C GLN A 59 8.26 2.43 -7.64
N GLY A 60 9.40 1.76 -7.83
CA GLY A 60 10.53 2.32 -8.56
C GLY A 60 10.16 2.68 -10.00
N LEU A 61 9.38 1.81 -10.67
CA LEU A 61 8.88 2.08 -12.01
C LEU A 61 7.91 3.26 -12.07
N ILE A 62 6.99 3.39 -11.10
CA ILE A 62 6.05 4.53 -11.04
C ILE A 62 6.80 5.85 -10.83
N GLU A 63 7.75 5.88 -9.89
CA GLU A 63 8.58 7.07 -9.61
C GLU A 63 9.48 7.46 -10.80
N PHE A 64 9.96 6.46 -11.52
CA PHE A 64 10.68 6.65 -12.78
C PHE A 64 9.77 7.22 -13.88
N ALA A 65 8.54 6.73 -13.98
CA ALA A 65 7.57 7.12 -15.01
C ALA A 65 7.00 8.53 -14.81
N GLN A 66 7.21 9.18 -13.66
CA GLN A 66 6.62 10.47 -13.33
C GLN A 66 6.75 11.54 -14.44
N PRO A 67 7.92 11.77 -15.07
CA PRO A 67 8.03 12.78 -16.13
C PRO A 67 7.17 12.46 -17.36
N LEU A 68 6.98 11.18 -17.69
CA LEU A 68 6.09 10.77 -18.78
C LEU A 68 4.63 11.06 -18.46
N MET A 69 4.22 10.81 -17.21
CA MET A 69 2.85 11.08 -16.75
C MET A 69 2.54 12.58 -16.76
N GLU A 70 3.51 13.41 -16.38
CA GLU A 70 3.40 14.87 -16.42
C GLU A 70 3.26 15.38 -17.86
N GLN A 71 4.02 14.81 -18.82
CA GLN A 71 3.92 15.16 -20.23
C GLN A 71 2.60 14.71 -20.87
N LEU A 72 2.10 13.54 -20.49
CA LEU A 72 0.80 13.03 -20.96
C LEU A 72 -0.38 13.84 -20.44
N GLN A 73 -0.20 14.64 -19.38
CA GLN A 73 -1.30 15.21 -18.60
C GLN A 73 -2.31 14.11 -18.24
N ALA A 74 -1.80 12.98 -17.73
CA ALA A 74 -2.56 11.75 -17.59
C ALA A 74 -3.74 11.92 -16.61
N ASP A 75 -4.93 12.15 -17.15
CA ASP A 75 -6.18 12.36 -16.41
C ASP A 75 -7.07 11.10 -16.41
N GLY A 76 -6.68 10.05 -17.14
CA GLY A 76 -7.43 8.81 -17.29
C GLY A 76 -6.59 7.53 -17.26
N VAL A 77 -7.27 6.39 -17.07
CA VAL A 77 -6.64 5.04 -17.04
C VAL A 77 -5.91 4.72 -18.34
N GLU A 78 -6.42 5.18 -19.48
CA GLU A 78 -5.81 4.96 -20.78
C GLU A 78 -4.46 5.67 -20.91
N ASP A 79 -4.41 6.96 -20.54
CA ASP A 79 -3.16 7.75 -20.56
C ASP A 79 -2.14 7.18 -19.56
N MET A 80 -2.58 6.78 -18.37
CA MET A 80 -1.72 6.09 -17.40
C MET A 80 -1.14 4.79 -17.97
N ASN A 81 -1.96 3.99 -18.65
CA ASN A 81 -1.48 2.75 -19.28
C ASN A 81 -0.46 3.03 -20.39
N ILE A 82 -0.67 4.07 -21.20
CA ILE A 82 0.28 4.50 -22.22
C ILE A 82 1.61 4.91 -21.57
N GLY A 83 1.57 5.80 -20.58
CA GLY A 83 2.76 6.27 -19.87
C GLY A 83 3.54 5.14 -19.20
N MET A 84 2.84 4.20 -18.55
CA MET A 84 3.47 3.04 -17.91
C MET A 84 4.09 2.10 -18.94
N ASN A 85 3.42 1.86 -20.07
CA ASN A 85 3.96 1.03 -21.14
C ASN A 85 5.25 1.63 -21.70
N LEU A 86 5.27 2.94 -21.98
CA LEU A 86 6.48 3.63 -22.42
C LEU A 86 7.59 3.55 -21.36
N ALA A 87 7.26 3.76 -20.09
CA ALA A 87 8.21 3.66 -18.98
C ALA A 87 8.86 2.27 -18.91
N VAL A 88 8.09 1.20 -19.03
CA VAL A 88 8.60 -0.19 -19.04
C VAL A 88 9.56 -0.41 -20.21
N GLN A 89 9.24 0.10 -21.40
CA GLN A 89 10.10 -0.05 -22.57
C GLN A 89 11.45 0.64 -22.37
N ILE A 90 11.44 1.90 -21.91
CA ILE A 90 12.67 2.66 -21.64
C ILE A 90 13.48 2.02 -20.50
N TRP A 91 12.79 1.59 -19.43
CA TRP A 91 13.42 0.90 -18.31
C TRP A 91 14.17 -0.35 -18.77
N ASN A 92 13.51 -1.18 -19.58
CA ASN A 92 14.09 -2.43 -20.11
C ASN A 92 15.21 -2.17 -21.11
N PHE A 93 15.09 -1.13 -21.96
CA PHE A 93 16.16 -0.71 -22.87
C PHE A 93 17.46 -0.41 -22.11
N ALA A 94 17.33 0.24 -20.95
CA ALA A 94 18.45 0.56 -20.09
C ALA A 94 19.05 -0.64 -19.34
N ILE A 95 18.56 -1.87 -19.52
CA ILE A 95 19.11 -3.08 -18.89
C ILE A 95 20.06 -3.77 -19.89
N PRO A 96 21.36 -3.90 -19.59
CA PRO A 96 22.36 -4.42 -20.52
C PRO A 96 22.11 -5.85 -21.06
N LYS A 97 21.26 -6.64 -20.39
CA LYS A 97 20.93 -8.05 -20.74
C LYS A 97 19.43 -8.36 -20.61
N GLY A 98 18.58 -7.41 -21.00
CA GLY A 98 17.12 -7.60 -20.98
C GLY A 98 16.65 -8.68 -21.97
N PRO A 99 15.54 -9.39 -21.67
CA PRO A 99 15.01 -10.45 -22.54
C PRO A 99 14.40 -9.94 -23.86
N ILE A 100 14.12 -8.63 -23.97
CA ILE A 100 13.56 -7.97 -25.16
C ILE A 100 14.33 -6.66 -25.36
N GLN A 101 15.10 -6.56 -26.44
CA GLN A 101 15.72 -5.29 -26.87
C GLN A 101 14.89 -4.73 -28.02
N GLN A 102 13.91 -3.90 -27.70
CA GLN A 102 13.37 -2.97 -28.70
C GLN A 102 14.50 -2.00 -29.10
N THR A 103 14.49 -1.55 -30.35
CA THR A 103 15.49 -0.58 -30.79
C THR A 103 15.17 0.80 -30.21
N LYS A 104 16.19 1.66 -30.10
CA LYS A 104 15.99 3.05 -29.68
C LYS A 104 14.95 3.74 -30.57
N ASP A 105 15.03 3.51 -31.88
CA ASP A 105 14.17 4.12 -32.88
C ASP A 105 12.70 3.71 -32.68
N ASP A 106 12.42 2.42 -32.38
CA ASP A 106 11.05 1.93 -32.12
C ASP A 106 10.44 2.59 -30.87
N ILE A 107 11.25 2.84 -29.83
CA ILE A 107 10.79 3.46 -28.58
C ILE A 107 10.52 4.95 -28.83
N VAL A 108 11.43 5.65 -29.51
CA VAL A 108 11.29 7.06 -29.87
C VAL A 108 10.05 7.27 -30.74
N GLU A 109 9.80 6.42 -31.75
CA GLU A 109 8.60 6.52 -32.59
C GLU A 109 7.30 6.38 -31.76
N GLN A 110 7.27 5.46 -30.80
CA GLN A 110 6.11 5.29 -29.92
C GLN A 110 5.90 6.49 -28.99
N ILE A 111 6.98 7.08 -28.46
CA ILE A 111 6.89 8.30 -27.64
C ILE A 111 6.38 9.47 -28.49
N CYS A 112 6.91 9.68 -29.70
CA CYS A 112 6.43 10.69 -30.65
C CYS A 112 4.92 10.54 -30.88
N ALA A 113 4.46 9.31 -31.18
CA ALA A 113 3.06 9.04 -31.46
C ALA A 113 2.14 9.28 -30.25
N ALA A 114 2.59 8.89 -29.05
CA ALA A 114 1.81 9.01 -27.82
C ALA A 114 1.73 10.46 -27.32
N LEU A 115 2.87 11.17 -27.27
CA LEU A 115 2.98 12.51 -26.69
C LEU A 115 2.77 13.63 -27.73
N LYS A 116 2.72 13.29 -29.02
CA LYS A 116 2.64 14.25 -30.13
C LYS A 116 3.77 15.29 -30.11
N LEU A 117 4.94 14.84 -29.67
CA LEU A 117 6.18 15.62 -29.68
C LEU A 117 6.87 15.47 -31.04
N ASP A 118 7.75 16.42 -31.37
CA ASP A 118 8.66 16.24 -32.50
C ASP A 118 9.82 15.29 -32.13
N GLU A 119 10.59 14.89 -33.14
CA GLU A 119 11.68 13.93 -32.97
C GLU A 119 12.78 14.45 -32.04
N THR A 120 13.05 15.76 -32.05
CA THR A 120 14.11 16.36 -31.22
C THR A 120 13.69 16.35 -29.76
N ASP A 121 12.50 16.86 -29.46
CA ASP A 121 11.93 16.87 -28.11
C ASP A 121 11.78 15.45 -27.55
N THR A 122 11.43 14.50 -28.41
CA THR A 122 11.30 13.08 -28.02
C THR A 122 12.64 12.45 -27.68
N LEU A 123 13.69 12.71 -28.47
CA LEU A 123 15.03 12.24 -28.18
C LEU A 123 15.55 12.83 -26.86
N ASP A 124 15.32 14.12 -26.63
CA ASP A 124 15.71 14.79 -25.39
C ASP A 124 14.98 14.19 -24.18
N LEU A 125 13.67 13.93 -24.29
CA LEU A 125 12.90 13.25 -23.24
C LEU A 125 13.39 11.82 -22.98
N PHE A 126 13.70 11.06 -24.03
CA PHE A 126 14.21 9.70 -23.93
C PHE A 126 15.56 9.66 -23.19
N GLU A 127 16.52 10.50 -23.60
CA GLU A 127 17.82 10.59 -22.94
C GLU A 127 17.68 11.07 -21.49
N HIS A 128 16.82 12.07 -21.24
CA HIS A 128 16.51 12.52 -19.88
C HIS A 128 16.01 11.38 -18.99
N LEU A 129 15.16 10.50 -19.51
CA LEU A 129 14.68 9.33 -18.75
C LEU A 129 15.80 8.31 -18.51
N LEU A 130 16.68 8.05 -19.49
CA LEU A 130 17.84 7.18 -19.26
C LEU A 130 18.75 7.72 -18.15
N GLU A 131 19.04 9.03 -18.17
CA GLU A 131 19.80 9.71 -17.12
C GLU A 131 19.08 9.61 -15.77
N ARG A 132 17.76 9.86 -15.74
CA ARG A 132 16.94 9.74 -14.54
C ARG A 132 16.98 8.33 -13.95
N LYS A 133 16.87 7.28 -14.76
CA LYS A 133 16.99 5.89 -14.29
C LYS A 133 18.34 5.66 -13.62
N ALA A 134 19.44 6.02 -14.28
CA ALA A 134 20.79 5.83 -13.75
C ALA A 134 21.02 6.64 -12.46
N TYR A 135 20.47 7.86 -12.38
CA TYR A 135 20.55 8.71 -11.21
C TYR A 135 19.75 8.16 -10.02
N LEU A 136 18.49 7.78 -10.25
CA LEU A 136 17.58 7.27 -9.22
C LEU A 136 17.96 5.88 -8.73
N PHE A 137 18.41 5.00 -9.64
CA PHE A 137 18.69 3.59 -9.39
C PHE A 137 20.11 3.21 -9.84
N PRO A 138 21.18 3.71 -9.17
CA PRO A 138 22.54 3.34 -9.51
C PRO A 138 22.75 1.83 -9.36
N GLU A 139 23.35 1.18 -10.36
CA GLU A 139 23.46 -0.28 -10.42
C GLU A 139 24.38 -0.84 -9.31
N GLU A 140 25.37 -0.05 -8.89
CA GLU A 140 26.45 -0.48 -7.98
C GLU A 140 25.94 -0.72 -6.56
N ILE A 141 24.82 -0.09 -6.19
CA ILE A 141 24.23 -0.18 -4.85
C ILE A 141 23.02 -1.09 -4.81
N GLN A 142 22.46 -1.50 -5.96
CA GLN A 142 21.22 -2.26 -5.97
C GLN A 142 21.37 -3.56 -5.18
N PRO A 143 20.36 -3.95 -4.40
CA PRO A 143 20.42 -5.18 -3.65
C PRO A 143 20.45 -6.38 -4.62
N LYS A 144 21.06 -7.49 -4.19
CA LYS A 144 21.10 -8.72 -4.98
C LYS A 144 19.74 -9.42 -5.09
N ASN A 145 18.77 -9.03 -4.25
CA ASN A 145 17.42 -9.60 -4.28
C ASN A 145 16.60 -8.97 -5.43
N SER A 146 15.72 -9.74 -6.06
CA SER A 146 15.03 -9.30 -7.27
C SER A 146 13.76 -8.47 -7.03
N MET A 147 13.33 -8.30 -5.77
CA MET A 147 11.99 -7.78 -5.45
C MET A 147 11.99 -6.36 -4.88
N THR A 148 13.15 -5.83 -4.52
CA THR A 148 13.31 -4.49 -3.94
C THR A 148 14.45 -3.76 -4.61
N MET A 149 14.39 -2.44 -4.61
CA MET A 149 15.43 -1.56 -5.15
C MET A 149 15.80 -0.50 -4.13
N PHE A 150 17.00 0.05 -4.26
CA PHE A 150 17.38 1.29 -3.60
C PHE A 150 17.20 2.45 -4.56
N MET A 151 16.32 3.37 -4.20
CA MET A 151 16.03 4.59 -4.95
C MET A 151 16.59 5.79 -4.22
N ARG A 152 17.23 6.70 -4.94
CA ARG A 152 17.75 7.95 -4.37
C ARG A 152 16.62 8.79 -3.78
N LYS A 153 16.86 9.39 -2.61
CA LYS A 153 15.97 10.41 -2.03
C LYS A 153 16.21 11.74 -2.73
N GLU A 154 15.24 12.23 -3.50
CA GLU A 154 15.31 13.55 -4.14
C GLU A 154 14.84 14.67 -3.19
N VAL A 155 13.95 14.34 -2.26
CA VAL A 155 13.33 15.28 -1.32
C VAL A 155 13.36 14.68 0.08
N ALA A 156 13.65 15.51 1.09
CA ALA A 156 13.51 15.16 2.49
C ALA A 156 12.12 15.57 2.99
N TYR A 157 11.36 14.62 3.54
CA TYR A 157 10.01 14.88 4.02
C TYR A 157 9.98 15.06 5.54
N SER A 158 9.23 16.06 6.00
CA SER A 158 8.93 16.25 7.42
C SER A 158 7.63 15.54 7.77
N ILE A 159 7.71 14.26 8.11
CA ILE A 159 6.54 13.45 8.48
C ILE A 159 6.07 13.83 9.90
N ALA A 160 4.93 14.52 9.99
CA ALA A 160 4.24 14.82 11.24
C ALA A 160 3.12 13.79 11.51
N LYS A 161 2.73 13.62 12.77
CA LYS A 161 1.52 12.84 13.11
C LYS A 161 0.30 13.56 12.50
N PHE A 162 -0.69 12.79 12.06
CA PHE A 162 -1.99 13.34 11.65
C PHE A 162 -2.63 14.18 12.77
N ASP A 163 -3.12 15.37 12.42
CA ASP A 163 -3.82 16.23 13.36
C ASP A 163 -5.29 15.81 13.48
N GLU A 164 -5.61 15.04 14.52
CA GLU A 164 -6.98 14.57 14.78
C GLU A 164 -7.96 15.72 15.05
N ALA A 165 -7.47 16.92 15.42
CA ALA A 165 -8.33 18.08 15.61
C ALA A 165 -8.97 18.55 14.29
N GLU A 166 -8.36 18.24 13.13
CA GLU A 166 -8.91 18.57 11.81
C GLU A 166 -10.21 17.82 11.51
N LEU A 167 -10.47 16.68 12.15
CA LEU A 167 -11.63 15.84 11.84
C LEU A 167 -12.94 16.41 12.40
N ALA A 168 -12.89 17.07 13.56
CA ALA A 168 -14.04 17.71 14.22
C ALA A 168 -15.35 16.88 14.23
N LEU A 169 -15.24 15.55 14.42
CA LEU A 169 -16.36 14.62 14.23
C LEU A 169 -17.42 14.72 15.35
N SER A 170 -18.67 14.49 14.98
CA SER A 170 -19.76 14.27 15.92
C SER A 170 -19.55 12.99 16.76
N THR A 171 -19.79 13.08 18.06
CA THR A 171 -19.74 11.93 18.98
C THR A 171 -21.06 11.14 19.02
N GLU A 172 -22.13 11.64 18.39
CA GLU A 172 -23.43 10.97 18.38
C GLU A 172 -23.37 9.72 17.51
N ALA A 173 -23.77 8.57 18.05
CA ALA A 173 -23.79 7.31 17.30
C ALA A 173 -24.85 7.36 16.18
N ILE A 174 -24.47 6.93 14.98
CA ILE A 174 -25.39 6.88 13.84
C ILE A 174 -25.88 5.43 13.69
N PRO A 175 -27.16 5.14 14.00
CA PRO A 175 -27.67 3.77 13.93
C PRO A 175 -27.60 3.21 12.50
N PRO A 176 -27.58 1.88 12.32
CA PRO A 176 -27.61 1.28 11.01
C PRO A 176 -28.95 1.50 10.31
N ASP A 177 -28.91 1.85 9.04
CA ASP A 177 -30.07 1.85 8.15
C ASP A 177 -30.20 0.51 7.39
N GLN A 178 -31.14 0.45 6.44
CA GLN A 178 -31.38 -0.77 5.67
C GLN A 178 -30.20 -1.16 4.77
N GLU A 179 -29.51 -0.18 4.19
CA GLU A 179 -28.35 -0.45 3.32
C GLU A 179 -27.14 -0.90 4.14
N ASP A 180 -26.95 -0.31 5.33
CA ASP A 180 -25.97 -0.80 6.29
C ASP A 180 -26.21 -2.28 6.60
N GLN A 181 -27.46 -2.68 6.90
CA GLN A 181 -27.77 -4.08 7.21
C GLN A 181 -27.45 -5.04 6.05
N VAL A 182 -27.70 -4.64 4.81
CA VAL A 182 -27.34 -5.46 3.63
C VAL A 182 -25.83 -5.73 3.60
N ILE A 183 -25.01 -4.70 3.82
CA ILE A 183 -23.56 -4.86 3.86
C ILE A 183 -23.12 -5.68 5.07
N LEU A 184 -23.73 -5.50 6.23
CA LEU A 184 -23.40 -6.29 7.42
C LEU A 184 -23.71 -7.77 7.25
N ASP A 185 -24.82 -8.11 6.60
CA ASP A 185 -25.17 -9.51 6.31
C ASP A 185 -24.20 -10.13 5.31
N GLN A 186 -23.77 -9.38 4.29
CA GLN A 186 -22.73 -9.82 3.35
C GLN A 186 -21.37 -9.97 4.04
N LEU A 187 -21.01 -9.09 4.97
CA LEU A 187 -19.77 -9.17 5.73
C LEU A 187 -19.75 -10.39 6.65
N ARG A 188 -20.87 -10.70 7.32
CA ARG A 188 -21.03 -11.93 8.11
C ARG A 188 -21.00 -13.18 7.24
N GLN A 189 -21.59 -13.12 6.05
CA GLN A 189 -21.49 -14.21 5.06
C GLN A 189 -20.03 -14.44 4.68
N LEU A 190 -19.30 -13.38 4.32
CA LEU A 190 -17.89 -13.45 3.96
C LEU A 190 -17.04 -14.07 5.08
N ASP A 191 -17.29 -13.68 6.34
CA ASP A 191 -16.63 -14.25 7.50
C ASP A 191 -16.88 -15.76 7.66
N SER A 192 -18.12 -16.21 7.42
CA SER A 192 -18.44 -17.65 7.42
C SER A 192 -17.68 -18.37 6.34
N MET A 193 -17.63 -17.82 5.12
CA MET A 193 -16.93 -18.45 3.99
C MET A 193 -15.43 -18.61 4.26
N VAL A 194 -14.80 -17.66 4.98
CA VAL A 194 -13.40 -17.78 5.43
C VAL A 194 -13.25 -18.92 6.45
N ALA A 195 -14.18 -19.07 7.38
CA ALA A 195 -14.15 -20.14 8.39
C ALA A 195 -14.41 -21.53 7.78
N ASP A 196 -15.29 -21.61 6.79
CA ASP A 196 -15.74 -22.85 6.15
C ASP A 196 -14.79 -23.32 5.04
N GLY A 197 -13.86 -22.46 4.59
CA GLY A 197 -12.89 -22.79 3.53
C GLY A 197 -13.55 -22.95 2.16
N GLU A 198 -14.49 -22.06 1.84
CA GLU A 198 -15.28 -22.07 0.60
C GLU A 198 -14.46 -21.90 -0.68
N GLU A 199 -15.06 -22.25 -1.82
CA GLU A 199 -14.40 -22.10 -3.13
C GLU A 199 -14.14 -20.63 -3.49
N TYR A 200 -12.95 -20.39 -4.05
CA TYR A 200 -12.39 -19.05 -4.29
C TYR A 200 -13.30 -18.14 -5.13
N ASP A 201 -13.90 -18.64 -6.21
CA ASP A 201 -14.70 -17.81 -7.14
C ASP A 201 -16.00 -17.29 -6.48
N ALA A 202 -16.64 -18.15 -5.69
CA ALA A 202 -17.85 -17.79 -4.95
C ALA A 202 -17.53 -16.77 -3.85
N TRP A 203 -16.42 -16.98 -3.14
CA TRP A 203 -15.91 -16.09 -2.12
C TRP A 203 -15.55 -14.71 -2.68
N GLU A 204 -14.81 -14.67 -3.80
CA GLU A 204 -14.31 -13.44 -4.42
C GLU A 204 -15.46 -12.53 -4.87
N SER A 205 -16.52 -13.13 -5.42
CA SER A 205 -17.73 -12.39 -5.79
C SER A 205 -18.42 -11.71 -4.60
N VAL A 206 -18.42 -12.34 -3.42
CA VAL A 206 -18.94 -11.73 -2.18
C VAL A 206 -17.98 -10.68 -1.66
N TYR A 207 -16.68 -10.97 -1.69
CA TYR A 207 -15.62 -10.07 -1.25
C TYR A 207 -15.70 -8.70 -1.95
N PHE A 208 -15.80 -8.65 -3.28
CA PHE A 208 -15.83 -7.38 -4.00
C PHE A 208 -17.06 -6.53 -3.63
N ARG A 209 -18.22 -7.15 -3.41
CA ARG A 209 -19.42 -6.42 -2.94
C ARG A 209 -19.23 -5.87 -1.53
N VAL A 210 -18.61 -6.65 -0.64
CA VAL A 210 -18.31 -6.22 0.73
C VAL A 210 -17.28 -5.09 0.73
N GLU A 211 -16.24 -5.17 -0.10
CA GLU A 211 -15.21 -4.13 -0.23
C GLU A 211 -15.82 -2.80 -0.69
N GLU A 212 -16.53 -2.81 -1.82
CA GLU A 212 -17.20 -1.63 -2.37
C GLU A 212 -18.22 -1.06 -1.37
N GLY A 213 -19.06 -1.92 -0.81
CA GLY A 213 -20.07 -1.55 0.18
C GLY A 213 -19.47 -0.96 1.45
N CYS A 214 -18.41 -1.56 2.01
CA CYS A 214 -17.73 -1.02 3.19
C CYS A 214 -17.15 0.37 2.90
N CYS A 215 -16.49 0.56 1.76
CA CYS A 215 -15.91 1.84 1.38
C CYS A 215 -16.98 2.93 1.22
N GLN A 216 -18.08 2.61 0.52
CA GLN A 216 -19.19 3.53 0.32
C GLN A 216 -19.88 3.89 1.64
N ARG A 217 -20.32 2.89 2.41
CA ARG A 217 -21.06 3.13 3.67
C ARG A 217 -20.19 3.84 4.71
N TYR A 218 -18.88 3.56 4.72
CA TYR A 218 -17.94 4.29 5.57
C TYR A 218 -17.76 5.75 5.14
N ASN A 219 -17.68 6.04 3.84
CA ASN A 219 -17.67 7.41 3.33
C ASN A 219 -18.92 8.19 3.76
N GLU A 220 -20.10 7.60 3.59
CA GLU A 220 -21.37 8.22 3.97
C GLU A 220 -21.43 8.48 5.49
N TRP A 221 -20.95 7.53 6.30
CA TRP A 221 -20.82 7.71 7.74
C TRP A 221 -19.86 8.85 8.09
N LEU A 222 -18.70 8.97 7.43
CA LEU A 222 -17.77 10.08 7.65
C LEU A 222 -18.41 11.44 7.33
N ILE A 223 -19.16 11.54 6.22
CA ILE A 223 -19.90 12.74 5.83
C ILE A 223 -20.93 13.08 6.91
N ALA A 224 -21.72 12.11 7.35
CA ALA A 224 -22.74 12.31 8.37
C ALA A 224 -22.15 12.69 9.75
N LYS A 225 -20.93 12.23 10.04
CA LYS A 225 -20.16 12.64 11.22
C LYS A 225 -19.55 14.03 11.12
N GLY A 226 -19.59 14.67 9.94
CA GLY A 226 -19.04 16.01 9.71
C GLY A 226 -17.56 16.03 9.31
N SER A 227 -17.00 14.91 8.88
CA SER A 227 -15.61 14.82 8.45
C SER A 227 -15.32 15.74 7.26
N PRO A 228 -14.12 16.34 7.17
CA PRO A 228 -13.78 17.20 6.04
C PRO A 228 -13.74 16.40 4.73
N ALA A 229 -14.06 17.08 3.62
CA ALA A 229 -14.18 16.46 2.30
C ALA A 229 -12.91 15.72 1.84
N LYS A 230 -11.73 16.18 2.26
CA LYS A 230 -10.48 15.48 1.97
C LYS A 230 -10.48 14.09 2.61
N GLN A 231 -10.70 13.99 3.92
CA GLN A 231 -10.70 12.71 4.63
C GLN A 231 -11.84 11.79 4.17
N CYS A 232 -12.99 12.33 3.79
CA CYS A 232 -14.04 11.52 3.16
C CYS A 232 -13.56 10.84 1.87
N ARG A 233 -12.64 11.44 1.11
CA ARG A 233 -12.05 10.82 -0.08
C ARG A 233 -10.89 9.87 0.24
N GLU A 234 -9.98 10.28 1.12
CA GLU A 234 -8.75 9.52 1.38
C GLU A 234 -8.97 8.29 2.28
N PHE A 235 -9.87 8.37 3.26
CA PHE A 235 -10.03 7.29 4.24
C PHE A 235 -10.64 6.02 3.67
N PRO A 236 -11.67 6.06 2.79
CA PRO A 236 -12.18 4.85 2.13
C PRO A 236 -11.11 4.08 1.34
N PHE A 237 -10.19 4.77 0.66
CA PHE A 237 -9.06 4.13 0.00
C PHE A 237 -8.17 3.34 0.98
N CYS A 238 -7.93 3.87 2.18
CA CYS A 238 -7.21 3.14 3.22
C CYS A 238 -7.94 1.84 3.64
N ILE A 239 -9.28 1.86 3.61
CA ILE A 239 -10.10 0.70 3.99
C ILE A 239 -10.06 -0.37 2.92
N GLU A 240 -10.17 0.00 1.64
CA GLU A 240 -10.02 -0.93 0.51
C GLU A 240 -8.72 -1.74 0.62
N ILE A 241 -7.59 -1.05 0.82
CA ILE A 241 -6.28 -1.71 0.96
C ILE A 241 -6.23 -2.60 2.21
N PHE A 242 -6.83 -2.17 3.32
CA PHE A 242 -6.86 -2.95 4.55
C PHE A 242 -7.75 -4.20 4.45
N LEU A 243 -8.91 -4.11 3.79
CA LEU A 243 -9.78 -5.25 3.52
C LEU A 243 -9.07 -6.29 2.64
N ASN A 244 -8.37 -5.84 1.59
CA ASN A 244 -7.55 -6.70 0.74
C ASN A 244 -6.49 -7.43 1.59
N PHE A 245 -5.84 -6.73 2.51
CA PHE A 245 -4.88 -7.35 3.42
C PHE A 245 -5.54 -8.40 4.34
N VAL A 246 -6.60 -8.03 5.05
CA VAL A 246 -7.24 -8.92 6.03
C VAL A 246 -7.78 -10.18 5.35
N TYR A 247 -8.61 -10.01 4.31
CA TYR A 247 -9.35 -11.09 3.70
C TYR A 247 -8.54 -11.88 2.67
N ARG A 248 -7.76 -11.21 1.80
CA ARG A 248 -7.04 -11.89 0.71
C ARG A 248 -5.63 -12.31 1.09
N TYR A 249 -4.96 -11.54 1.93
CA TYR A 249 -3.56 -11.81 2.29
C TYR A 249 -3.43 -12.66 3.56
N THR A 250 -4.16 -12.31 4.62
CA THR A 250 -4.09 -13.05 5.90
C THR A 250 -5.13 -14.16 6.04
N ALA A 251 -6.15 -14.18 5.16
CA ALA A 251 -7.31 -15.06 5.28
C ALA A 251 -7.97 -15.00 6.67
N ARG A 252 -8.01 -13.80 7.25
CA ARG A 252 -8.68 -13.50 8.53
C ARG A 252 -9.96 -12.72 8.26
N THR A 253 -10.69 -12.46 9.34
CA THR A 253 -11.86 -11.59 9.39
C THR A 253 -11.54 -10.30 10.15
N LEU A 254 -12.33 -9.25 9.95
CA LEU A 254 -12.17 -7.99 10.69
C LEU A 254 -12.27 -8.17 12.22
N CYS A 255 -13.03 -9.18 12.66
CA CYS A 255 -13.19 -9.57 14.07
C CYS A 255 -11.97 -10.31 14.66
N SER A 256 -11.07 -10.82 13.83
CA SER A 256 -9.96 -11.70 14.25
C SER A 256 -8.57 -11.14 13.94
N VAL A 257 -8.49 -9.86 13.54
CA VAL A 257 -7.22 -9.14 13.36
C VAL A 257 -6.50 -9.02 14.70
N GLU A 258 -5.23 -9.39 14.72
CA GLU A 258 -4.35 -9.27 15.88
C GLU A 258 -3.25 -8.23 15.65
N TYR A 259 -2.58 -7.83 16.74
CA TYR A 259 -1.48 -6.86 16.69
C TYR A 259 -0.39 -7.23 15.65
N LEU A 260 -0.03 -8.51 15.55
CA LEU A 260 1.00 -8.96 14.61
C LEU A 260 0.55 -8.84 13.14
N ASP A 261 -0.75 -8.92 12.87
CA ASP A 261 -1.28 -8.68 11.52
C ASP A 261 -1.18 -7.18 11.19
N LEU A 262 -1.49 -6.31 12.15
CA LEU A 262 -1.31 -4.86 11.99
C LEU A 262 0.17 -4.49 11.77
N GLU A 263 1.09 -5.14 12.48
CA GLU A 263 2.51 -4.92 12.30
C GLU A 263 2.96 -5.27 10.88
N ASP A 264 2.58 -6.44 10.36
CA ASP A 264 2.89 -6.82 8.98
C ASP A 264 2.22 -5.86 7.98
N PHE A 265 0.99 -5.41 8.26
CA PHE A 265 0.30 -4.43 7.43
C PHE A 265 1.07 -3.11 7.33
N PHE A 266 1.44 -2.50 8.46
CA PHE A 266 2.08 -1.19 8.50
C PHE A 266 3.57 -1.22 8.14
N THR A 267 4.28 -2.31 8.44
CA THR A 267 5.74 -2.42 8.23
C THR A 267 6.14 -3.06 6.91
N ASP A 268 5.22 -3.80 6.27
CA ASP A 268 5.44 -4.42 4.96
C ASP A 268 4.38 -4.04 3.94
N HIS A 269 3.12 -4.40 4.19
CA HIS A 269 2.09 -4.37 3.15
C HIS A 269 1.87 -2.97 2.58
N VAL A 270 1.54 -2.00 3.44
CA VAL A 270 1.28 -0.61 3.04
C VAL A 270 2.51 -0.01 2.37
N LEU A 271 3.68 -0.14 2.99
CA LEU A 271 4.91 0.46 2.49
C LEU A 271 5.35 -0.13 1.14
N ARG A 272 5.03 -1.39 0.86
CA ARG A 272 5.42 -2.09 -0.37
C ARG A 272 4.41 -1.96 -1.51
N LYS A 273 3.11 -1.95 -1.17
CA LYS A 273 2.00 -2.02 -2.13
C LYS A 273 1.41 -0.66 -2.48
N VAL A 274 1.49 0.32 -1.58
CA VAL A 274 0.86 1.64 -1.79
C VAL A 274 1.91 2.64 -2.27
N VAL A 275 1.57 3.40 -3.30
CA VAL A 275 2.40 4.47 -3.86
C VAL A 275 1.65 5.79 -3.73
N ILE A 276 2.08 6.61 -2.78
CA ILE A 276 1.47 7.90 -2.41
C ILE A 276 2.57 8.85 -1.95
N GLN A 277 2.22 10.12 -1.73
CA GLN A 277 3.14 11.05 -1.10
C GLN A 277 3.47 10.59 0.34
N PRO A 278 4.73 10.71 0.78
CA PRO A 278 5.14 10.27 2.12
C PRO A 278 4.31 10.84 3.27
N ASN A 279 3.85 12.08 3.14
CA ASN A 279 3.01 12.74 4.15
C ASN A 279 1.61 12.13 4.26
N ASP A 280 1.12 11.44 3.23
CA ASP A 280 -0.23 10.88 3.23
C ASP A 280 -0.30 9.51 3.93
N TYR A 281 0.84 8.82 4.15
CA TYR A 281 0.85 7.56 4.90
C TYR A 281 0.28 7.72 6.33
N VAL A 282 0.30 8.93 6.87
CA VAL A 282 -0.21 9.25 8.21
C VAL A 282 -1.73 9.14 8.31
N TYR A 283 -2.45 9.01 7.19
CA TYR A 283 -3.90 8.81 7.17
C TYR A 283 -4.33 7.39 7.56
N TRP A 284 -3.47 6.37 7.41
CA TRP A 284 -3.85 4.98 7.67
C TRP A 284 -4.28 4.75 9.13
N PRO A 285 -3.49 5.12 10.16
CA PRO A 285 -3.89 4.90 11.54
C PRO A 285 -5.25 5.52 11.92
N PRO A 286 -5.53 6.82 11.67
CA PRO A 286 -6.84 7.40 11.98
C PRO A 286 -7.97 6.82 11.13
N ALA A 287 -7.75 6.54 9.84
CA ALA A 287 -8.75 5.93 8.97
C ALA A 287 -9.21 4.57 9.51
N LEU A 288 -8.27 3.71 9.94
CA LEU A 288 -8.59 2.40 10.48
C LEU A 288 -9.25 2.46 11.85
N ARG A 289 -8.83 3.38 12.73
CA ARG A 289 -9.50 3.60 14.03
C ARG A 289 -10.98 3.97 13.83
N LEU A 290 -11.24 4.92 12.94
CA LEU A 290 -12.59 5.38 12.64
C LEU A 290 -13.42 4.31 11.93
N PHE A 291 -12.81 3.48 11.08
CA PHE A 291 -13.50 2.36 10.46
C PHE A 291 -13.96 1.32 11.49
N TYR A 292 -13.12 0.97 12.46
CA TYR A 292 -13.53 0.08 13.55
C TYR A 292 -14.60 0.71 14.45
N GLN A 293 -14.59 2.04 14.62
CA GLN A 293 -15.68 2.76 15.28
C GLN A 293 -16.99 2.67 14.48
N PHE A 294 -16.93 2.87 13.16
CA PHE A 294 -18.06 2.69 12.25
C PHE A 294 -18.65 1.29 12.35
N LEU A 295 -17.82 0.25 12.26
CA LEU A 295 -18.27 -1.15 12.36
C LEU A 295 -18.97 -1.46 13.69
N HIS A 296 -18.51 -0.85 14.79
CA HIS A 296 -19.18 -0.97 16.08
C HIS A 296 -20.52 -0.23 16.11
N GLU A 297 -20.58 1.02 15.64
CA GLU A 297 -21.83 1.79 15.59
C GLU A 297 -22.91 1.12 14.72
N LYS A 298 -22.49 0.43 13.65
CA LYS A 298 -23.41 -0.32 12.78
C LYS A 298 -23.85 -1.66 13.36
N GLY A 299 -23.20 -2.14 14.42
CA GLY A 299 -23.55 -3.40 15.08
C GLY A 299 -22.93 -4.63 14.41
N TYR A 300 -21.82 -4.46 13.69
CA TYR A 300 -20.99 -5.58 13.26
C TYR A 300 -20.08 -6.06 14.38
N LEU A 301 -19.49 -5.13 15.15
CA LEU A 301 -18.65 -5.41 16.30
C LEU A 301 -19.35 -5.09 17.61
N ASP A 302 -19.30 -6.02 18.56
CA ASP A 302 -19.75 -5.75 19.94
C ASP A 302 -18.84 -4.74 20.65
N ASN A 303 -17.55 -4.70 20.31
CA ASN A 303 -16.56 -3.82 20.93
C ASN A 303 -15.42 -3.46 19.98
N SER A 304 -15.30 -2.17 19.63
CA SER A 304 -14.20 -1.63 18.82
C SER A 304 -12.95 -1.22 19.62
N GLN A 305 -13.07 -1.03 20.94
CA GLN A 305 -12.04 -0.38 21.75
C GLN A 305 -10.71 -1.15 21.76
N HIS A 306 -10.78 -2.48 21.71
CA HIS A 306 -9.57 -3.30 21.61
C HIS A 306 -8.79 -2.99 20.33
N PHE A 307 -9.45 -2.93 19.17
CA PHE A 307 -8.83 -2.64 17.89
C PHE A 307 -8.31 -1.19 17.82
N ILE A 308 -9.12 -0.23 18.26
CA ILE A 308 -8.72 1.19 18.33
C ILE A 308 -7.44 1.35 19.16
N LYS A 309 -7.35 0.64 20.30
CA LYS A 309 -6.14 0.64 21.13
C LYS A 309 -4.94 0.08 20.39
N MET A 310 -5.07 -1.04 19.66
CA MET A 310 -3.97 -1.59 18.88
C MET A 310 -3.43 -0.60 17.84
N PHE A 311 -4.31 0.15 17.16
CA PHE A 311 -3.90 1.18 16.22
C PHE A 311 -3.16 2.36 16.89
N HIS A 312 -3.54 2.74 18.10
CA HIS A 312 -2.78 3.74 18.87
C HIS A 312 -1.41 3.23 19.31
N GLU A 313 -1.30 1.94 19.63
CA GLU A 313 -0.05 1.31 20.04
C GLU A 313 0.95 1.22 18.88
N ILE A 314 0.47 0.94 17.66
CA ILE A 314 1.34 0.75 16.48
C ILE A 314 1.74 2.04 15.75
N GLU A 315 0.90 3.08 15.83
CA GLU A 315 1.11 4.35 15.13
C GLU A 315 2.48 5.00 15.40
N PRO A 316 2.99 5.07 16.64
CA PRO A 316 4.31 5.66 16.89
C PRO A 316 5.44 4.94 16.17
N GLU A 317 5.42 3.60 16.15
CA GLU A 317 6.42 2.79 15.46
C GLU A 317 6.35 3.00 13.94
N PHE A 318 5.14 3.02 13.39
CA PHE A 318 4.92 3.31 11.98
C PHE A 318 5.44 4.71 11.59
N LEU A 319 5.18 5.75 12.39
CA LEU A 319 5.69 7.09 12.16
C LEU A 319 7.22 7.15 12.20
N ASP A 320 7.87 6.41 13.11
CA ASP A 320 9.33 6.35 13.18
C ASP A 320 9.94 5.65 11.96
N ILE A 321 9.26 4.64 11.40
CA ILE A 321 9.65 4.01 10.14
C ILE A 321 9.57 5.03 9.00
N LEU A 322 8.45 5.75 8.87
CA LEU A 322 8.26 6.76 7.83
C LEU A 322 9.33 7.87 7.90
N LYS A 323 9.61 8.41 9.09
CA LYS A 323 10.63 9.46 9.28
C LYS A 323 12.05 9.02 8.92
N LYS A 324 12.39 7.75 9.14
CA LYS A 324 13.70 7.22 8.73
C LYS A 324 13.76 7.00 7.22
N ARG A 325 12.64 6.57 6.65
CA ARG A 325 12.54 6.13 5.27
C ARG A 325 12.49 7.29 4.27
N TYR A 326 11.74 8.34 4.58
CA TYR A 326 11.56 9.52 3.70
C TYR A 326 12.45 10.70 4.12
#